data_AF-A0A662QFQ3-F1
#
_entry.id   AF-A0A662QFQ3-F1
#
_cell.length_a   1.000
_cell.length_b   1.000
_cell.length_c   1.000
_cell.angle_alpha   90.00
_cell.angle_beta   90.00
_cell.angle_gamma   90.00
#
_symmetry.space_group_name_H-M   'P 1'
#
loop_
_entity.id
_entity.type
_entity.pdbx_description
1 polymer ?
#
loop_
_entity_poly.entity_id
_entity_poly.type
_entity_poly.pdbx_seq_one_letter_code
_entity_poly.pdbx_strand_id
1 'polypeptide(L)'
;MILESHGDACRLGYLRLIACLLEDGSQRSFDFLASVLYDMLRNLEFYEPLTQKPTGLITRYVNARNYVTLAAEMGFIDRASQTIGEFGKIYLCLDSADKFRGFVEGRSIPSLNDIITLNDAEKFFFLWVLLNRDYPMIQHVLRWIIEKRSFTRQEAMNQIMEEFYPISLRKVLSTLNGRRREQIMREIEEAEGFRKRRLQMGDKISWIKSSQYAKYRHIAPPRLEWLVDCGILKRIGRGKYEIRENYLKSRTEILKLISLKPAKLDNHFFNEFVKLFSKSFSTANRYEILKTMIEVYERLRTLFGDEVNLSTLEYLTILVLMERGKFADLKMIHGSFNSLALKFPDKIYVIPGRKKNMNIAYINVEEIEV
;
A
#
# COMPACT_ATOMS: atom_id res chain seq x y z
N MET A 1 -10.57 -6.73 6.32
CA MET A 1 -11.41 -5.68 6.95
C MET A 1 -11.39 -4.52 5.97
N ILE A 2 -12.53 -3.92 5.64
CA ILE A 2 -12.55 -2.81 4.66
C ILE A 2 -11.91 -1.60 5.35
N LEU A 3 -10.97 -0.91 4.69
CA LEU A 3 -10.29 0.23 5.31
C LEU A 3 -11.29 1.39 5.45
N GLU A 4 -11.54 1.81 6.69
CA GLU A 4 -12.23 3.07 6.95
C GLU A 4 -11.19 4.18 7.05
N SER A 5 -10.97 4.88 5.94
CA SER A 5 -10.14 6.09 5.94
C SER A 5 -10.96 7.26 6.46
N HIS A 6 -10.76 7.67 7.70
CA HIS A 6 -11.31 8.93 8.19
C HIS A 6 -10.58 10.11 7.52
N GLY A 7 -11.30 11.18 7.18
CA GLY A 7 -10.70 12.40 6.60
C GLY A 7 -10.27 12.32 5.14
N ASP A 8 -9.54 13.36 4.71
CA ASP A 8 -8.95 13.53 3.38
C ASP A 8 -7.59 12.80 3.24
N ALA A 9 -7.47 11.58 3.80
CA ALA A 9 -6.23 10.79 3.79
C ALA A 9 -5.92 10.20 2.39
N CYS A 10 -5.75 11.08 1.41
CA CYS A 10 -5.73 10.79 -0.02
C CYS A 10 -4.34 10.51 -0.59
N ARG A 11 -3.29 10.55 0.24
CA ARG A 11 -1.88 10.43 -0.21
C ARG A 11 -1.13 9.34 0.55
N LEU A 12 -0.77 8.26 -0.13
CA LEU A 12 -0.08 7.12 0.49
C LEU A 12 1.34 7.47 0.93
N GLY A 13 1.97 8.45 0.28
CA GLY A 13 3.35 8.83 0.54
C GLY A 13 3.67 9.17 2.00
N TYR A 14 2.72 9.68 2.78
CA TYR A 14 2.92 9.99 4.20
C TYR A 14 3.15 8.75 5.08
N LEU A 15 2.70 7.56 4.65
CA LEU A 15 2.89 6.33 5.42
C LEU A 15 4.38 5.95 5.54
N ARG A 16 5.21 6.41 4.61
CA ARG A 16 6.68 6.23 4.63
C ARG A 16 7.32 6.90 5.83
N LEU A 17 6.89 8.14 6.12
CA LEU A 17 7.34 8.89 7.30
C LEU A 17 6.94 8.18 8.59
N ILE A 18 5.73 7.63 8.63
CA ILE A 18 5.23 6.89 9.81
C ILE A 18 6.06 5.62 10.04
N ALA A 19 6.45 4.91 8.99
CA ALA A 19 7.35 3.76 9.11
C ALA A 19 8.69 4.16 9.73
N CYS A 20 9.33 5.21 9.19
CA CYS A 20 10.61 5.72 9.72
C CYS A 20 10.49 6.23 11.16
N LEU A 21 9.36 6.85 11.52
CA LEU A 21 9.09 7.27 12.90
C LEU A 21 8.97 6.09 13.88
N LEU A 22 8.76 4.86 13.41
CA LEU A 22 8.61 3.67 14.26
C LEU A 22 9.78 2.69 14.09
N GLU A 23 10.84 3.09 13.39
CA GLU A 23 11.97 2.22 13.05
C GLU A 23 12.73 1.73 14.28
N ASP A 24 12.79 2.53 15.35
CA ASP A 24 13.42 2.16 16.62
C ASP A 24 12.66 1.04 17.38
N GLY A 25 11.51 0.58 16.86
CA GLY A 25 10.68 -0.44 17.47
C GLY A 25 9.97 0.00 18.75
N SER A 26 10.08 1.27 19.14
CA SER A 26 9.47 1.80 20.35
C SER A 26 7.95 1.86 20.23
N GLN A 27 7.28 1.66 21.36
CA GLN A 27 5.84 1.84 21.46
C GLN A 27 5.50 3.34 21.42
N ARG A 28 4.64 3.75 20.47
CA ARG A 28 4.22 5.15 20.33
C ARG A 28 2.71 5.27 20.19
N SER A 29 2.11 6.13 21.01
CA SER A 29 0.67 6.38 20.93
C SER A 29 0.31 7.06 19.60
N PHE A 30 -0.93 6.86 19.14
CA PHE A 30 -1.39 7.43 17.88
C PHE A 30 -1.40 8.96 17.91
N ASP A 31 -1.69 9.56 19.07
CA ASP A 31 -1.69 11.01 19.26
C ASP A 31 -0.26 11.57 19.23
N PHE A 32 0.71 10.87 19.81
CA PHE A 32 2.11 11.25 19.71
C PHE A 32 2.59 11.24 18.25
N LEU A 33 2.35 10.14 17.53
CA LEU A 33 2.72 10.02 16.11
C LEU A 33 2.03 11.11 15.26
N ALA A 34 0.77 11.41 15.53
CA ALA A 34 0.03 12.45 14.82
C ALA A 34 0.60 13.84 15.09
N SER A 35 1.02 14.14 16.32
CA SER A 35 1.64 15.41 16.68
C SER A 35 2.96 15.59 15.95
N VAL A 36 3.84 14.59 16.02
CA VAL A 36 5.15 14.63 15.36
C VAL A 36 4.98 14.77 13.85
N LEU A 37 4.12 13.95 13.24
CA LEU A 37 3.85 14.03 11.80
C LEU A 37 3.29 15.41 11.40
N TYR A 38 2.39 15.99 12.20
CA TYR A 38 1.88 17.33 11.93
C TYR A 38 2.97 18.39 12.03
N ASP A 39 3.80 18.36 13.08
CA ASP A 39 4.84 19.34 13.32
C ASP A 39 5.95 19.29 12.26
N MET A 40 6.29 18.10 11.77
CA MET A 40 7.22 17.93 10.65
C MET A 40 6.71 18.58 9.36
N LEU A 41 5.40 18.56 9.12
CA LEU A 41 4.82 18.93 7.83
C LEU A 41 4.23 20.34 7.78
N ARG A 42 3.81 20.90 8.93
CA ARG A 42 3.10 22.19 9.01
C ARG A 42 3.89 23.36 8.41
N ASN A 43 5.22 23.26 8.39
CA ASN A 43 6.10 24.33 7.91
C ASN A 43 6.60 24.12 6.48
N LEU A 44 6.35 22.97 5.85
CA LEU A 44 6.87 22.68 4.51
C LEU A 44 6.30 23.61 3.42
N GLU A 45 5.05 24.07 3.58
CA GLU A 45 4.44 25.03 2.64
C GLU A 45 5.17 26.39 2.61
N PHE A 46 5.90 26.76 3.68
CA PHE A 46 6.71 27.99 3.69
C PHE A 46 7.97 27.88 2.83
N TYR A 47 8.51 26.66 2.67
CA TYR A 47 9.70 26.40 1.88
C TYR A 47 9.38 26.15 0.41
N GLU A 48 8.18 25.64 0.10
CA GLU A 48 7.70 25.41 -1.26
C GLU A 48 6.28 25.98 -1.46
N PRO A 49 6.14 27.26 -1.84
CA PRO A 49 4.84 27.83 -2.13
C PRO A 49 4.22 27.14 -3.36
N LEU A 50 3.15 26.40 -3.12
CA LEU A 50 2.45 25.66 -4.16
C LEU A 50 1.46 26.58 -4.91
N THR A 51 1.56 26.59 -6.23
CA THR A 51 0.59 27.27 -7.10
C THR A 51 -0.81 26.66 -7.03
N GLN A 52 -0.92 25.36 -6.71
CA GLN A 52 -2.18 24.68 -6.39
C GLN A 52 -1.98 23.70 -5.23
N LYS A 53 -2.85 23.78 -4.21
CA LYS A 53 -2.80 22.85 -3.08
C LYS A 53 -3.20 21.43 -3.54
N PRO A 54 -2.28 20.45 -3.49
CA PRO A 54 -2.62 19.07 -3.80
C PRO A 54 -3.65 18.53 -2.79
N THR A 55 -4.46 17.58 -3.23
CA THR A 55 -5.42 16.90 -2.35
C THR A 55 -4.66 16.08 -1.29
N GLY A 56 -5.16 16.08 -0.07
CA GLY A 56 -4.62 15.28 1.03
C GLY A 56 -3.42 15.91 1.76
N LEU A 57 -3.22 17.23 1.63
CA LEU A 57 -2.22 17.90 2.46
C LEU A 57 -2.57 17.86 3.95
N ILE A 58 -1.56 17.58 4.76
CA ILE A 58 -1.65 17.69 6.22
C ILE A 58 -1.52 19.17 6.59
N THR A 59 -2.66 19.83 6.78
CA THR A 59 -2.73 21.26 7.19
C THR A 59 -3.22 21.42 8.63
N ARG A 60 -3.83 20.37 9.20
CA ARG A 60 -4.35 20.34 10.57
C ARG A 60 -3.94 19.04 11.25
N TYR A 61 -3.83 19.08 12.58
CA TYR A 61 -3.56 17.90 13.40
C TYR A 61 -4.49 16.71 13.09
N VAL A 62 -5.78 16.98 12.88
CA VAL A 62 -6.76 15.94 12.53
C VAL A 62 -6.40 15.20 11.23
N ASN A 63 -5.77 15.87 10.25
CA ASN A 63 -5.29 15.20 9.04
C ASN A 63 -4.17 14.21 9.38
N ALA A 64 -3.20 14.62 10.20
CA ALA A 64 -2.11 13.73 10.63
C ALA A 64 -2.64 12.51 11.39
N ARG A 65 -3.58 12.71 12.33
CA ARG A 65 -4.24 11.60 13.06
C ARG A 65 -4.96 10.62 12.13
N ASN A 66 -5.58 11.12 11.06
CA ASN A 66 -6.21 10.28 10.05
C ASN A 66 -5.19 9.43 9.29
N TYR A 67 -4.02 9.99 8.96
CA TYR A 67 -2.93 9.22 8.34
C TYR A 67 -2.32 8.18 9.27
N VAL A 68 -2.18 8.47 10.56
CA VAL A 68 -1.75 7.46 11.57
C VAL A 68 -2.76 6.32 11.67
N THR A 69 -4.06 6.65 11.68
CA THR A 69 -5.12 5.63 11.66
C THR A 69 -5.06 4.78 10.39
N LEU A 70 -4.85 5.42 9.23
CA LEU A 70 -4.68 4.74 7.95
C LEU A 70 -3.45 3.82 7.94
N ALA A 71 -2.32 4.27 8.48
CA ALA A 71 -1.10 3.47 8.59
C ALA A 71 -1.35 2.19 9.40
N ALA A 72 -2.11 2.28 10.50
CA ALA A 72 -2.50 1.12 11.28
C ALA A 72 -3.45 0.17 10.52
N GLU A 73 -4.42 0.71 9.78
CA GLU A 73 -5.30 -0.08 8.90
C GLU A 73 -4.49 -0.83 7.81
N MET A 74 -3.51 -0.15 7.23
CA MET A 74 -2.61 -0.69 6.20
C MET A 74 -1.48 -1.57 6.74
N GLY A 75 -1.37 -1.76 8.06
CA GLY A 75 -0.35 -2.64 8.67
C GLY A 75 1.06 -2.05 8.73
N PHE A 76 1.20 -0.73 8.62
CA PHE A 76 2.45 -0.02 8.92
C PHE A 76 2.65 0.16 10.42
N ILE A 77 1.56 0.15 11.19
CA ILE A 77 1.57 0.15 12.65
C ILE A 77 0.84 -1.12 13.10
N ASP A 78 1.43 -1.88 14.03
CA ASP A 78 0.67 -2.92 14.72
C ASP A 78 -0.24 -2.27 15.77
N ARG A 79 -1.54 -2.53 15.68
CA ARG A 79 -2.53 -1.90 16.56
C ARG A 79 -2.45 -2.39 18.00
N ALA A 80 -2.06 -3.65 18.19
CA ALA A 80 -2.03 -4.26 19.50
C ALA A 80 -0.82 -3.75 20.30
N SER A 81 0.37 -3.78 19.71
CA SER A 81 1.60 -3.32 20.36
C SER A 81 1.86 -1.82 20.23
N GLN A 82 1.22 -1.12 19.27
CA GLN A 82 1.56 0.26 18.89
C GLN A 82 3.04 0.44 18.49
N THR A 83 3.64 -0.60 17.94
CA THR A 83 4.98 -0.58 17.33
C THR A 83 4.87 -0.63 15.81
N ILE A 84 6.00 -0.65 15.11
CA ILE A 84 6.02 -0.87 13.66
C ILE A 84 5.35 -2.20 13.27
N GLY A 85 4.46 -2.12 12.28
CA GLY A 85 3.76 -3.27 11.71
C GLY A 85 4.54 -3.92 10.56
N GLU A 86 4.04 -5.07 10.09
CA GLU A 86 4.70 -5.89 9.06
C GLU A 86 5.00 -5.12 7.78
N PHE A 87 4.03 -4.39 7.21
CA PHE A 87 4.26 -3.60 5.99
C PHE A 87 5.18 -2.40 6.24
N GLY A 88 5.19 -1.87 7.47
CA GLY A 88 6.13 -0.82 7.87
C GLY A 88 7.57 -1.34 7.84
N LYS A 89 7.81 -2.51 8.44
CA LYS A 89 9.11 -3.18 8.42
C LYS A 89 9.56 -3.50 6.99
N ILE A 90 8.66 -4.03 6.16
CA ILE A 90 8.96 -4.32 4.74
C ILE A 90 9.36 -3.04 4.00
N TYR A 91 8.64 -1.92 4.22
CA TYR A 91 8.98 -0.65 3.60
C TYR A 91 10.39 -0.17 3.99
N LEU A 92 10.76 -0.30 5.27
CA LEU A 92 12.10 0.10 5.75
C LEU A 92 13.25 -0.71 5.13
N CYS A 93 12.97 -1.85 4.49
CA CYS A 93 13.98 -2.61 3.74
C CYS A 93 14.27 -2.04 2.34
N LEU A 94 13.46 -1.10 1.85
CA LEU A 94 13.63 -0.46 0.54
C LEU A 94 14.70 0.65 0.59
N ASP A 95 15.41 0.88 -0.52
CA ASP A 95 16.41 1.95 -0.65
C ASP A 95 15.74 3.34 -0.52
N SER A 96 14.47 3.49 -0.92
CA SER A 96 13.73 4.76 -0.77
C SER A 96 13.50 5.19 0.68
N ALA A 97 13.54 4.27 1.65
CA ALA A 97 13.34 4.59 3.05
C ALA A 97 14.41 5.55 3.60
N ASP A 98 15.65 5.46 3.08
CA ASP A 98 16.80 6.25 3.53
C ASP A 98 16.55 7.76 3.45
N LYS A 99 15.90 8.21 2.36
CA LYS A 99 15.54 9.61 2.16
C LYS A 99 14.62 10.13 3.26
N PHE A 100 13.66 9.32 3.68
CA PHE A 100 12.66 9.68 4.69
C PHE A 100 13.18 9.51 6.11
N ARG A 101 14.08 8.54 6.33
CA ARG A 101 14.84 8.43 7.59
C ARG A 101 15.66 9.69 7.85
N GLY A 102 16.39 10.17 6.84
CA GLY A 102 17.13 11.43 6.91
C GLY A 102 16.26 12.62 7.31
N PHE A 103 14.99 12.66 6.87
CA PHE A 103 14.05 13.71 7.27
C PHE A 103 13.57 13.57 8.71
N VAL A 104 13.19 12.35 9.13
CA VAL A 104 12.76 12.07 10.51
C VAL A 104 13.84 12.43 11.53
N GLU A 105 15.11 12.23 11.17
CA GLU A 105 16.26 12.55 12.02
C GLU A 105 16.74 14.01 11.89
N GLY A 106 16.08 14.82 11.05
CA GLY A 106 16.44 16.23 10.84
C GLY A 106 17.72 16.45 10.02
N ARG A 107 18.22 15.43 9.32
CA ARG A 107 19.42 15.50 8.46
C ARG A 107 19.15 16.07 7.07
N SER A 108 17.91 16.00 6.60
CA SER A 108 17.50 16.50 5.28
C SER A 108 16.06 17.03 5.30
N ILE A 109 15.67 17.82 4.30
CA ILE A 109 14.29 18.28 4.10
C ILE A 109 13.88 17.91 2.67
N PRO A 110 13.05 16.88 2.45
CA PRO A 110 12.58 16.50 1.13
C PRO A 110 11.56 17.52 0.61
N SER A 111 11.44 17.63 -0.72
CA SER A 111 10.37 18.44 -1.32
C SER A 111 9.00 17.89 -0.92
N LEU A 112 7.98 18.74 -0.91
CA LEU A 112 6.62 18.30 -0.64
C LEU A 112 6.15 17.30 -1.68
N ASN A 113 6.57 17.46 -2.94
CA ASN A 113 6.27 16.51 -4.00
C ASN A 113 6.86 15.13 -3.69
N ASP A 114 8.09 15.06 -3.19
CA ASP A 114 8.72 13.80 -2.77
C ASP A 114 7.93 13.11 -1.65
N ILE A 115 7.41 13.88 -0.68
CA ILE A 115 6.65 13.33 0.44
C ILE A 115 5.31 12.75 0.01
N ILE A 116 4.64 13.35 -0.97
CA ILE A 116 3.29 12.94 -1.38
C ILE A 116 3.26 11.98 -2.56
N THR A 117 4.31 11.94 -3.38
CA THR A 117 4.38 11.06 -4.57
C THR A 117 5.22 9.82 -4.32
N LEU A 118 4.93 8.77 -5.10
CA LEU A 118 5.61 7.49 -5.03
C LEU A 118 6.53 7.31 -6.24
N ASN A 119 7.71 6.74 -6.03
CA ASN A 119 8.57 6.22 -7.09
C ASN A 119 7.95 4.93 -7.70
N ASP A 120 8.54 4.38 -8.76
CA ASP A 120 7.95 3.25 -9.45
C ASP A 120 7.88 1.96 -8.60
N ALA A 121 8.90 1.65 -7.81
CA ALA A 121 8.87 0.49 -6.90
C ALA A 121 7.85 0.69 -5.77
N GLU A 122 7.80 1.89 -5.20
CA GLU A 122 6.83 2.27 -4.16
C GLU A 122 5.39 2.16 -4.68
N LYS A 123 5.12 2.50 -5.94
CA LYS A 123 3.79 2.30 -6.54
C LYS A 123 3.35 0.84 -6.50
N PHE A 124 4.25 -0.10 -6.82
CA PHE A 124 3.96 -1.53 -6.74
C PHE A 124 3.83 -2.00 -5.30
N PHE A 125 4.72 -1.55 -4.41
CA PHE A 125 4.64 -1.87 -2.98
C PHE A 125 3.30 -1.42 -2.37
N PHE A 126 2.90 -0.17 -2.59
CA PHE A 126 1.62 0.34 -2.06
C PHE A 126 0.41 -0.30 -2.73
N LEU A 127 0.48 -0.65 -4.03
CA LEU A 127 -0.58 -1.41 -4.67
C LEU A 127 -0.73 -2.80 -4.05
N TRP A 128 0.37 -3.46 -3.74
CA TRP A 128 0.39 -4.74 -3.04
C TRP A 128 -0.22 -4.63 -1.63
N VAL A 129 0.10 -3.58 -0.88
CA VAL A 129 -0.53 -3.26 0.41
C VAL A 129 -2.04 -3.10 0.25
N LEU A 130 -2.49 -2.29 -0.71
CA LEU A 130 -3.92 -2.05 -0.94
C LEU A 130 -4.67 -3.35 -1.25
N LEU A 131 -4.12 -4.17 -2.15
CA LEU A 131 -4.71 -5.45 -2.55
C LEU A 131 -4.86 -6.43 -1.39
N ASN A 132 -3.95 -6.40 -0.42
CA ASN A 132 -4.01 -7.24 0.78
C ASN A 132 -4.89 -6.65 1.89
N ARG A 133 -4.80 -5.34 2.15
CA ARG A 133 -5.41 -4.70 3.32
C ARG A 133 -6.81 -4.17 3.05
N ASP A 134 -7.07 -3.66 1.85
CA ASP A 134 -8.39 -3.14 1.45
C ASP A 134 -9.26 -4.18 0.73
N TYR A 135 -8.96 -5.46 0.88
CA TYR A 135 -9.77 -6.54 0.35
C TYR A 135 -11.14 -6.62 1.05
N PRO A 136 -12.24 -6.82 0.30
CA PRO A 136 -12.34 -6.95 -1.16
C PRO A 136 -12.64 -5.62 -1.89
N MET A 137 -12.75 -4.52 -1.15
CA MET A 137 -13.22 -3.23 -1.66
C MET A 137 -12.39 -2.74 -2.84
N ILE A 138 -11.06 -2.71 -2.70
CA ILE A 138 -10.18 -2.25 -3.78
C ILE A 138 -10.32 -3.09 -5.05
N GLN A 139 -10.63 -4.39 -4.95
CA GLN A 139 -10.81 -5.26 -6.12
C GLN A 139 -12.06 -4.88 -6.91
N HIS A 140 -13.15 -4.54 -6.22
CA HIS A 140 -14.37 -4.04 -6.86
C HIS A 140 -14.13 -2.70 -7.56
N VAL A 141 -13.41 -1.78 -6.89
CA VAL A 141 -13.01 -0.49 -7.49
C VAL A 141 -12.16 -0.71 -8.73
N LEU A 142 -11.10 -1.52 -8.65
CA LEU A 142 -10.19 -1.81 -9.75
C LEU A 142 -10.92 -2.44 -10.95
N ARG A 143 -11.87 -3.36 -10.72
CA ARG A 143 -12.66 -3.96 -11.79
C ARG A 143 -13.44 -2.90 -12.55
N TRP A 144 -14.14 -2.05 -11.81
CA TRP A 144 -14.99 -1.01 -12.39
C TRP A 144 -14.22 0.05 -13.15
N ILE A 145 -13.10 0.54 -12.62
CA ILE A 145 -12.31 1.57 -13.32
C ILE A 145 -11.76 1.06 -14.66
N ILE A 146 -11.41 -0.22 -14.75
CA ILE A 146 -10.88 -0.84 -15.97
C ILE A 146 -11.96 -0.95 -17.04
N GLU A 147 -13.19 -1.29 -16.62
CA GLU A 147 -14.35 -1.37 -17.52
C GLU A 147 -14.82 0.02 -17.95
N LYS A 148 -14.90 0.96 -17.02
CA LYS A 148 -15.42 2.31 -17.23
C LYS A 148 -14.42 3.22 -17.97
N ARG A 149 -13.12 3.01 -17.77
CA ARG A 149 -11.97 3.74 -18.35
C ARG A 149 -11.85 5.21 -17.95
N SER A 150 -12.92 6.00 -18.06
CA SER A 150 -12.96 7.41 -17.70
C SER A 150 -14.26 7.73 -16.98
N PHE A 151 -14.18 8.50 -15.90
CA PHE A 151 -15.32 8.78 -15.03
C PHE A 151 -15.10 10.04 -14.20
N THR A 152 -16.21 10.62 -13.75
CA THR A 152 -16.22 11.73 -12.79
C THR A 152 -16.10 11.21 -11.35
N ARG A 153 -15.64 12.08 -10.45
CA ARG A 153 -15.62 11.83 -9.01
C ARG A 153 -17.00 11.42 -8.49
N GLN A 154 -18.07 12.06 -8.98
CA GLN A 154 -19.43 11.79 -8.52
C GLN A 154 -19.93 10.41 -8.96
N GLU A 155 -19.66 10.01 -10.20
CA GLU A 155 -19.99 8.65 -10.68
C GLU A 155 -19.29 7.59 -9.83
N ALA A 156 -18.00 7.76 -9.58
CA ALA A 156 -17.25 6.84 -8.72
C ALA A 156 -17.78 6.83 -7.29
N MET A 157 -18.09 7.99 -6.69
CA MET A 157 -18.67 8.05 -5.35
C MET A 157 -19.98 7.29 -5.25
N ASN A 158 -20.88 7.47 -6.22
CA ASN A 158 -22.16 6.75 -6.25
C ASN A 158 -21.92 5.24 -6.35
N GLN A 159 -21.09 4.81 -7.33
CA GLN A 159 -20.85 3.39 -7.56
C GLN A 159 -20.17 2.71 -6.36
N ILE A 160 -19.11 3.32 -5.82
CA ILE A 160 -18.33 2.74 -4.73
C ILE A 160 -19.21 2.57 -3.48
N MET A 161 -20.08 3.53 -3.18
CA MET A 161 -20.83 3.55 -1.94
C MET A 161 -22.18 2.84 -2.01
N GLU A 162 -22.88 2.94 -3.15
CA GLU A 162 -24.21 2.33 -3.33
C GLU A 162 -24.10 0.85 -3.69
N GLU A 163 -23.01 0.44 -4.34
CA GLU A 163 -22.85 -0.92 -4.83
C GLU A 163 -21.66 -1.62 -4.17
N PHE A 164 -20.44 -1.09 -4.29
CA PHE A 164 -19.25 -1.85 -3.90
C PHE A 164 -19.09 -2.00 -2.39
N TYR A 165 -19.43 -0.98 -1.62
CA TYR A 165 -19.33 -1.00 -0.18
C TYR A 165 -20.26 -2.07 0.45
N PRO A 166 -21.59 -2.08 0.20
CA PRO A 166 -22.45 -3.13 0.74
C PRO A 166 -22.07 -4.53 0.25
N ILE A 167 -21.68 -4.68 -1.03
CA ILE A 167 -21.19 -5.97 -1.57
C ILE A 167 -19.94 -6.45 -0.82
N SER A 168 -19.01 -5.53 -0.56
CA SER A 168 -17.76 -5.84 0.14
C SER A 168 -18.01 -6.24 1.60
N LEU A 169 -18.93 -5.53 2.27
CA LEU A 169 -19.36 -5.86 3.64
C LEU A 169 -20.00 -7.24 3.70
N ARG A 170 -20.90 -7.58 2.76
CA ARG A 170 -21.52 -8.91 2.65
C ARG A 170 -20.46 -10.01 2.49
N LYS A 171 -19.41 -9.76 1.72
CA LYS A 171 -18.35 -10.75 1.46
C LYS A 171 -17.49 -11.05 2.69
N VAL A 172 -17.25 -10.06 3.57
CA VAL A 172 -16.51 -10.26 4.83
C VAL A 172 -17.40 -10.77 5.96
N LEU A 173 -18.73 -10.66 5.84
CA LEU A 173 -19.68 -11.09 6.86
C LEU A 173 -19.55 -12.58 7.20
N SER A 174 -19.21 -13.42 6.20
CA SER A 174 -19.00 -14.87 6.38
C SER A 174 -17.82 -15.21 7.29
N THR A 175 -16.88 -14.28 7.52
CA THR A 175 -15.70 -14.48 8.37
C THR A 175 -15.85 -13.83 9.75
N LEU A 176 -17.03 -13.30 10.10
CA LEU A 176 -17.29 -12.58 11.35
C LEU A 176 -18.31 -13.30 12.23
N ASN A 177 -18.08 -13.26 13.54
CA ASN A 177 -18.93 -13.88 14.57
C ASN A 177 -19.44 -12.86 15.60
N GLY A 178 -20.55 -13.18 16.25
CA GLY A 178 -21.13 -12.44 17.39
C GLY A 178 -21.46 -10.98 17.08
N ARG A 179 -21.24 -10.10 18.07
CA ARG A 179 -21.56 -8.66 18.04
C ARG A 179 -21.05 -7.93 16.79
N ARG A 180 -19.87 -8.32 16.28
CA ARG A 180 -19.28 -7.68 15.09
C ARG A 180 -20.05 -8.02 13.82
N ARG A 181 -20.60 -9.23 13.72
CA ARG A 181 -21.47 -9.63 12.61
C ARG A 181 -22.74 -8.79 12.58
N GLU A 182 -23.39 -8.61 13.72
CA GLU A 182 -24.61 -7.79 13.85
C GLU A 182 -24.37 -6.31 13.52
N GLN A 183 -23.22 -5.76 13.94
CA GLN A 183 -22.82 -4.40 13.56
C GLN A 183 -22.71 -4.25 12.04
N ILE A 184 -22.02 -5.17 11.37
CA ILE A 184 -21.85 -5.14 9.91
C ILE A 184 -23.18 -5.38 9.18
N MET A 185 -24.09 -6.21 9.72
CA MET A 185 -25.43 -6.38 9.15
C MET A 185 -26.22 -5.06 9.14
N ARG A 186 -26.23 -4.33 10.25
CA ARG A 186 -26.88 -3.00 10.32
C ARG A 186 -26.25 -2.01 9.35
N GLU A 187 -24.93 -2.08 9.19
CA GLU A 187 -24.22 -1.22 8.26
C GLU A 187 -24.55 -1.54 6.78
N ILE A 188 -24.75 -2.82 6.44
CA ILE A 188 -25.22 -3.24 5.11
C ILE A 188 -26.63 -2.69 4.85
N GLU A 189 -27.56 -2.88 5.79
CA GLU A 189 -28.94 -2.39 5.68
C GLU A 189 -28.97 -0.86 5.50
N GLU A 190 -28.14 -0.15 6.28
CA GLU A 190 -27.98 1.28 6.11
C GLU A 190 -27.46 1.62 4.71
N ALA A 191 -26.40 0.95 4.25
CA ALA A 191 -25.76 1.22 2.97
C ALA A 191 -26.69 0.94 1.77
N GLU A 192 -27.56 -0.07 1.84
CA GLU A 192 -28.52 -0.38 0.78
C GLU A 192 -29.61 0.69 0.66
N GLY A 193 -29.93 1.38 1.75
CA GLY A 193 -30.81 2.55 1.74
C GLY A 193 -30.21 3.80 1.10
N PHE A 194 -28.90 3.83 0.83
CA PHE A 194 -28.21 5.03 0.37
C PHE A 194 -28.73 5.58 -0.96
N ARG A 195 -28.93 4.72 -1.96
CA ARG A 195 -29.41 5.16 -3.28
C ARG A 195 -30.77 5.82 -3.18
N LYS A 196 -31.70 5.21 -2.44
CA LYS A 196 -33.05 5.74 -2.21
C LYS A 196 -33.00 7.11 -1.53
N ARG A 197 -32.23 7.25 -0.45
CA ARG A 197 -32.08 8.53 0.27
C ARG A 197 -31.47 9.63 -0.59
N ARG A 198 -30.44 9.32 -1.38
CA ARG A 198 -29.83 10.30 -2.30
C ARG A 198 -30.81 10.77 -3.37
N LEU A 199 -31.57 9.85 -3.97
CA LEU A 199 -32.55 10.20 -5.01
C LEU A 199 -33.74 11.01 -4.47
N GLN A 200 -34.04 10.93 -3.17
CA GLN A 200 -35.04 11.75 -2.51
C GLN A 200 -34.56 13.19 -2.24
N MET A 201 -33.24 13.45 -2.29
CA MET A 201 -32.70 14.79 -2.10
C MET A 201 -32.77 15.56 -3.42
N GLY A 202 -33.63 16.58 -3.47
CA GLY A 202 -33.92 17.34 -4.69
C GLY A 202 -32.79 18.26 -5.17
N ASP A 203 -31.80 18.57 -4.32
CA ASP A 203 -30.72 19.48 -4.67
C ASP A 203 -29.34 19.05 -4.14
N LYS A 204 -28.30 19.57 -4.79
CA LYS A 204 -26.89 19.25 -4.53
C LYS A 204 -26.40 19.74 -3.16
N ILE A 205 -26.95 20.85 -2.65
CA ILE A 205 -26.50 21.44 -1.38
C ILE A 205 -26.99 20.57 -0.21
N SER A 206 -28.25 20.15 -0.26
CA SER A 206 -28.84 19.21 0.70
C SER A 206 -28.07 17.90 0.73
N TRP A 207 -27.68 17.38 -0.43
CA TRP A 207 -26.82 16.19 -0.52
C TRP A 207 -25.47 16.39 0.18
N ILE A 208 -24.74 17.46 -0.11
CA ILE A 208 -23.41 17.72 0.48
C ILE A 208 -23.46 17.89 2.00
N LYS A 209 -24.57 18.40 2.54
CA LYS A 209 -24.79 18.57 3.99
C LYS A 209 -25.27 17.30 4.69
N SER A 210 -25.61 16.25 3.95
CA SER A 210 -26.13 15.01 4.54
C SER A 210 -25.05 14.21 5.28
N SER A 211 -25.46 13.48 6.33
CA SER A 211 -24.60 12.51 7.03
C SER A 211 -24.07 11.43 6.08
N GLN A 212 -24.89 11.04 5.09
CA GLN A 212 -24.51 10.10 4.06
C GLN A 212 -23.34 10.62 3.22
N TYR A 213 -23.38 11.87 2.77
CA TYR A 213 -22.25 12.46 2.05
C TYR A 213 -20.98 12.54 2.91
N ALA A 214 -21.13 12.83 4.21
CA ALA A 214 -20.01 12.80 5.15
C ALA A 214 -19.39 11.40 5.25
N LYS A 215 -20.16 10.31 5.20
CA LYS A 215 -19.63 8.94 5.10
C LYS A 215 -18.98 8.68 3.72
N TYR A 216 -19.61 9.12 2.63
CA TYR A 216 -19.13 8.90 1.25
C TYR A 216 -17.75 9.48 0.99
N ARG A 217 -17.49 10.70 1.47
CA ARG A 217 -16.22 11.39 1.22
C ARG A 217 -15.02 10.72 1.90
N HIS A 218 -15.26 9.84 2.87
CA HIS A 218 -14.24 9.13 3.62
C HIS A 218 -13.93 7.74 3.03
N ILE A 219 -14.84 7.17 2.23
CA ILE A 219 -14.63 5.84 1.64
C ILE A 219 -14.18 5.93 0.17
N ALA A 220 -14.85 6.74 -0.66
CA ALA A 220 -14.61 6.73 -2.09
C ALA A 220 -13.41 7.60 -2.54
N PRO A 221 -13.35 8.91 -2.23
CA PRO A 221 -12.26 9.77 -2.70
C PRO A 221 -10.85 9.29 -2.34
N PRO A 222 -10.56 8.85 -1.09
CA PRO A 222 -9.22 8.36 -0.75
C PRO A 222 -8.76 7.23 -1.67
N ARG A 223 -9.61 6.23 -1.94
CA ARG A 223 -9.29 5.11 -2.83
C ARG A 223 -8.97 5.54 -4.26
N LEU A 224 -9.69 6.54 -4.79
CA LEU A 224 -9.38 7.07 -6.11
C LEU A 224 -8.01 7.73 -6.13
N GLU A 225 -7.67 8.48 -5.10
CA GLU A 225 -6.38 9.17 -5.00
C GLU A 225 -5.23 8.20 -4.70
N TRP A 226 -5.45 7.15 -3.91
CA TRP A 226 -4.49 6.05 -3.74
C TRP A 226 -4.18 5.36 -5.08
N LEU A 227 -5.19 5.18 -5.93
CA LEU A 227 -5.00 4.63 -7.28
C LEU A 227 -4.31 5.62 -8.23
N VAL A 228 -4.41 6.93 -7.98
CA VAL A 228 -3.58 7.93 -8.66
C VAL A 228 -2.14 7.84 -8.19
N ASP A 229 -1.90 7.71 -6.88
CA ASP A 229 -0.56 7.57 -6.30
C ASP A 229 0.14 6.30 -6.82
N CYS A 230 -0.57 5.16 -6.86
CA CYS A 230 -0.10 3.91 -7.46
C CYS A 230 0.06 3.97 -9.00
N GLY A 231 -0.28 5.08 -9.64
CA GLY A 231 -0.11 5.29 -11.09
C GLY A 231 -1.16 4.61 -11.97
N ILE A 232 -2.20 3.97 -11.40
CA ILE A 232 -3.26 3.30 -12.17
C ILE A 232 -4.19 4.32 -12.82
N LEU A 233 -4.54 5.37 -12.08
CA LEU A 233 -5.36 6.48 -12.56
C LEU A 233 -4.49 7.72 -12.82
N LYS A 234 -4.98 8.59 -13.71
CA LYS A 234 -4.54 9.98 -13.85
C LYS A 234 -5.74 10.91 -13.73
N ARG A 235 -5.52 12.12 -13.21
CA ARG A 235 -6.55 13.16 -13.15
C ARG A 235 -6.62 13.88 -14.49
N ILE A 236 -7.84 14.09 -15.00
CA ILE A 236 -8.11 14.92 -16.19
C ILE A 236 -8.84 16.17 -15.74
N GLY A 237 -8.10 17.21 -15.40
CA GLY A 237 -8.68 18.43 -14.84
C GLY A 237 -9.40 18.19 -13.51
N ARG A 238 -10.43 19.00 -13.23
CA ARG A 238 -11.08 19.00 -11.91
C ARG A 238 -12.12 17.87 -11.80
N GLY A 239 -11.82 16.88 -10.95
CA GLY A 239 -12.78 15.86 -10.53
C GLY A 239 -13.13 14.83 -11.61
N LYS A 240 -12.27 14.64 -12.61
CA LYS A 240 -12.36 13.53 -13.57
C LYS A 240 -11.09 12.69 -13.50
N TYR A 241 -11.26 11.39 -13.69
CA TYR A 241 -10.20 10.39 -13.63
C TYR A 241 -10.24 9.54 -14.90
N GLU A 242 -9.07 9.12 -15.35
CA GLU A 242 -8.91 8.17 -16.45
C GLU A 242 -7.85 7.14 -16.08
N ILE A 243 -8.06 5.90 -16.46
CA ILE A 243 -7.07 4.84 -16.33
C ILE A 243 -5.89 5.07 -17.28
N ARG A 244 -4.67 4.82 -16.81
CA ARG A 244 -3.49 4.93 -17.69
C ARG A 244 -3.44 3.79 -18.71
N GLU A 245 -2.90 4.11 -19.88
CA GLU A 245 -2.93 3.24 -21.06
C GLU A 245 -2.19 1.91 -20.88
N ASN A 246 -1.08 1.92 -20.13
CA ASN A 246 -0.33 0.71 -19.77
C ASN A 246 -1.20 -0.31 -19.02
N TYR A 247 -2.08 0.14 -18.11
CA TYR A 247 -3.01 -0.75 -17.41
C TYR A 247 -4.16 -1.21 -18.32
N LEU A 248 -4.59 -0.39 -19.29
CA LEU A 248 -5.58 -0.83 -20.29
C LEU A 248 -5.04 -1.94 -21.19
N LYS A 249 -3.78 -1.85 -21.60
CA LYS A 249 -3.09 -2.87 -22.41
C LYS A 249 -2.99 -4.21 -21.67
N SER A 250 -2.92 -4.17 -20.34
CA SER A 250 -2.85 -5.33 -19.45
C SER A 250 -4.18 -5.66 -18.75
N ARG A 251 -5.32 -5.32 -19.38
CA ARG A 251 -6.65 -5.50 -18.79
C ARG A 251 -6.90 -6.94 -18.32
N THR A 252 -6.56 -7.93 -19.13
CA THR A 252 -6.86 -9.34 -18.86
C THR A 252 -6.11 -9.82 -17.60
N GLU A 253 -4.85 -9.44 -17.47
CA GLU A 253 -3.99 -9.79 -16.35
C GLU A 253 -4.42 -9.07 -15.08
N ILE A 254 -4.84 -7.80 -15.15
CA ILE A 254 -5.38 -7.10 -13.98
C ILE A 254 -6.70 -7.73 -13.53
N LEU A 255 -7.61 -8.05 -14.46
CA LEU A 255 -8.87 -8.72 -14.13
C LEU A 255 -8.63 -10.09 -13.47
N LYS A 256 -7.60 -10.80 -13.90
CA LYS A 256 -7.14 -12.04 -13.26
C LYS A 256 -6.63 -11.78 -11.85
N LEU A 257 -5.72 -10.81 -11.66
CA LEU A 257 -5.16 -10.43 -10.36
C LEU A 257 -6.26 -10.10 -9.34
N ILE A 258 -7.22 -9.25 -9.70
CA ILE A 258 -8.30 -8.81 -8.79
C ILE A 258 -9.39 -9.87 -8.56
N SER A 259 -9.35 -11.00 -9.28
CA SER A 259 -10.25 -12.13 -9.01
C SER A 259 -9.72 -13.05 -7.90
N LEU A 260 -8.43 -12.94 -7.54
CA LEU A 260 -7.78 -13.81 -6.57
C LEU A 260 -8.14 -13.43 -5.14
N LYS A 261 -8.12 -14.44 -4.26
CA LYS A 261 -8.17 -14.23 -2.80
C LYS A 261 -6.78 -13.82 -2.28
N PRO A 262 -6.67 -13.11 -1.15
CA PRO A 262 -5.39 -12.64 -0.61
C PRO A 262 -4.32 -13.74 -0.50
N ALA A 263 -4.71 -14.95 -0.06
CA ALA A 263 -3.79 -16.08 0.08
C ALA A 263 -3.08 -16.55 -1.20
N LYS A 264 -3.57 -16.16 -2.39
CA LYS A 264 -2.94 -16.45 -3.70
C LYS A 264 -2.43 -15.19 -4.40
N LEU A 265 -2.56 -14.03 -3.75
CA LEU A 265 -2.36 -12.74 -4.39
C LEU A 265 -0.87 -12.45 -4.57
N ASP A 266 -0.05 -12.66 -3.54
CA ASP A 266 1.34 -12.21 -3.53
C ASP A 266 2.18 -12.85 -4.64
N ASN A 267 2.17 -14.19 -4.73
CA ASN A 267 2.87 -14.90 -5.80
C ASN A 267 2.40 -14.48 -7.20
N HIS A 268 1.09 -14.31 -7.41
CA HIS A 268 0.59 -13.88 -8.71
C HIS A 268 0.96 -12.43 -9.02
N PHE A 269 0.93 -11.57 -8.00
CA PHE A 269 1.30 -10.16 -8.11
C PHE A 269 2.76 -10.04 -8.57
N PHE A 270 3.71 -10.66 -7.88
CA PHE A 270 5.13 -10.55 -8.21
C PHE A 270 5.54 -11.38 -9.44
N ASN A 271 4.95 -12.56 -9.67
CA ASN A 271 5.35 -13.42 -10.79
C ASN A 271 4.74 -12.97 -12.13
N GLU A 272 3.47 -12.57 -12.14
CA GLU A 272 2.73 -12.28 -13.36
C GLU A 272 2.52 -10.78 -13.56
N PHE A 273 2.00 -10.09 -12.55
CA PHE A 273 1.56 -8.71 -12.72
C PHE A 273 2.71 -7.71 -12.80
N VAL A 274 3.66 -7.73 -11.85
CA VAL A 274 4.82 -6.82 -11.86
C VAL A 274 5.66 -7.01 -13.13
N LYS A 275 5.77 -8.26 -13.62
CA LYS A 275 6.49 -8.61 -14.85
C LYS A 275 5.98 -7.89 -16.10
N LEU A 276 4.71 -7.49 -16.14
CA LEU A 276 4.14 -6.71 -17.26
C LEU A 276 4.82 -5.36 -17.46
N PHE A 277 5.44 -4.83 -16.40
CA PHE A 277 6.11 -3.53 -16.39
C PHE A 277 7.64 -3.66 -16.47
N SER A 278 8.15 -4.87 -16.70
CA SER A 278 9.60 -5.14 -16.84
C SER A 278 10.27 -4.32 -17.95
N LYS A 279 9.54 -3.96 -19.00
CA LYS A 279 10.06 -3.14 -20.12
C LYS A 279 10.54 -1.74 -19.71
N SER A 280 10.13 -1.26 -18.54
CA SER A 280 10.58 0.01 -17.99
C SER A 280 11.94 -0.08 -17.30
N PHE A 281 12.53 -1.28 -17.20
CA PHE A 281 13.74 -1.56 -16.43
C PHE A 281 14.75 -2.35 -17.26
N SER A 282 16.02 -2.26 -16.87
CA SER A 282 17.08 -3.10 -17.43
C SER A 282 17.09 -4.48 -16.75
N THR A 283 17.38 -5.55 -17.48
CA THR A 283 17.44 -6.90 -16.88
C THR A 283 18.60 -6.99 -15.89
N ALA A 284 18.32 -7.45 -14.67
CA ALA A 284 19.36 -7.73 -13.68
C ALA A 284 20.11 -9.02 -14.04
N ASN A 285 21.44 -8.97 -13.99
CA ASN A 285 22.25 -10.18 -14.08
C ASN A 285 22.26 -10.94 -12.74
N ARG A 286 22.79 -12.17 -12.76
CA ARG A 286 22.80 -13.04 -11.59
C ARG A 286 23.59 -12.47 -10.40
N TYR A 287 24.70 -11.78 -10.65
CA TYR A 287 25.49 -11.13 -9.62
C TYR A 287 24.69 -10.01 -8.94
N GLU A 288 24.04 -9.15 -9.72
CA GLU A 288 23.18 -8.06 -9.22
C GLU A 288 22.02 -8.61 -8.37
N ILE A 289 21.42 -9.74 -8.79
CA ILE A 289 20.36 -10.42 -8.03
C ILE A 289 20.89 -10.91 -6.69
N LEU A 290 22.00 -11.67 -6.68
CA LEU A 290 22.55 -12.26 -5.45
C LEU A 290 23.01 -11.19 -4.47
N LYS A 291 23.72 -10.17 -4.94
CA LYS A 291 24.15 -9.04 -4.12
C LYS A 291 22.95 -8.33 -3.48
N THR A 292 21.93 -8.02 -4.27
CA THR A 292 20.72 -7.35 -3.75
C THR A 292 19.97 -8.24 -2.77
N MET A 293 19.88 -9.55 -3.02
CA MET A 293 19.23 -10.50 -2.12
C MET A 293 19.93 -10.56 -0.75
N ILE A 294 21.26 -10.59 -0.73
CA ILE A 294 22.02 -10.60 0.53
C ILE A 294 21.79 -9.29 1.30
N GLU A 295 21.89 -8.13 0.62
CA GLU A 295 21.63 -6.83 1.25
C GLU A 295 20.22 -6.75 1.84
N VAL A 296 19.21 -7.25 1.13
CA VAL A 296 17.82 -7.30 1.61
C VAL A 296 17.67 -8.26 2.78
N TYR A 297 18.34 -9.41 2.75
CA TYR A 297 18.33 -10.38 3.85
C TYR A 297 18.85 -9.76 5.15
N GLU A 298 19.97 -9.04 5.12
CA GLU A 298 20.52 -8.40 6.33
C GLU A 298 19.57 -7.33 6.90
N ARG A 299 18.93 -6.54 6.03
CA ARG A 299 17.90 -5.57 6.44
C ARG A 299 16.68 -6.28 7.07
N LEU A 300 16.21 -7.36 6.44
CA LEU A 300 15.09 -8.15 6.94
C LEU A 300 15.41 -8.77 8.29
N ARG A 301 16.59 -9.37 8.44
CA ARG A 301 17.05 -9.98 9.69
C ARG A 301 17.06 -8.97 10.83
N THR A 302 17.54 -7.77 10.56
CA THR A 302 17.57 -6.67 11.55
C THR A 302 16.16 -6.29 12.03
N LEU A 303 15.16 -6.26 11.15
CA LEU A 303 13.80 -5.80 11.46
C LEU A 303 12.84 -6.90 11.91
N PHE A 304 13.02 -8.13 11.44
CA PHE A 304 12.15 -9.29 11.70
C PHE A 304 12.73 -10.29 12.70
N GLY A 305 14.00 -10.15 13.06
CA GLY A 305 14.74 -11.14 13.87
C GLY A 305 15.41 -12.19 12.99
N ASP A 306 15.92 -13.25 13.61
CA ASP A 306 16.79 -14.22 12.93
C ASP A 306 16.10 -15.03 11.82
N GLU A 307 14.79 -15.29 11.94
CA GLU A 307 14.03 -16.02 10.91
C GLU A 307 13.42 -15.09 9.86
N VAL A 308 13.87 -15.23 8.61
CA VAL A 308 13.36 -14.45 7.47
C VAL A 308 12.49 -15.32 6.57
N ASN A 309 11.29 -14.86 6.23
CA ASN A 309 10.46 -15.57 5.25
C ASN A 309 11.05 -15.49 3.84
N LEU A 310 11.27 -16.63 3.18
CA LEU A 310 11.90 -16.68 1.86
C LEU A 310 11.09 -15.91 0.81
N SER A 311 9.76 -16.05 0.78
CA SER A 311 8.94 -15.33 -0.20
C SER A 311 9.02 -13.81 0.01
N THR A 312 9.03 -13.34 1.26
CA THR A 312 9.22 -11.91 1.57
C THR A 312 10.59 -11.42 1.08
N LEU A 313 11.66 -12.20 1.29
CA LEU A 313 12.99 -11.89 0.75
C LEU A 313 12.96 -11.78 -0.77
N GLU A 314 12.34 -12.74 -1.45
CA GLU A 314 12.27 -12.77 -2.91
C GLU A 314 11.49 -11.56 -3.46
N TYR A 315 10.34 -11.23 -2.87
CA TYR A 315 9.52 -10.09 -3.28
C TYR A 315 10.24 -8.75 -3.05
N LEU A 316 10.90 -8.60 -1.91
CA LEU A 316 11.68 -7.39 -1.61
C LEU A 316 12.89 -7.26 -2.52
N THR A 317 13.55 -8.35 -2.88
CA THR A 317 14.65 -8.34 -3.85
C THR A 317 14.18 -7.76 -5.19
N ILE A 318 12.97 -8.14 -5.65
CA ILE A 318 12.38 -7.55 -6.87
C ILE A 318 12.17 -6.05 -6.71
N LEU A 319 11.56 -5.60 -5.61
CA LEU A 319 11.28 -4.18 -5.38
C LEU A 319 12.55 -3.34 -5.29
N VAL A 320 13.58 -3.79 -4.59
CA VAL A 320 14.87 -3.08 -4.47
C VAL A 320 15.61 -3.05 -5.81
N LEU A 321 15.57 -4.12 -6.59
CA LEU A 321 16.10 -4.07 -7.97
C LEU A 321 15.38 -3.00 -8.80
N MET A 322 14.06 -2.87 -8.67
CA MET A 322 13.29 -1.85 -9.40
C MET A 322 13.67 -0.43 -8.97
N GLU A 323 13.96 -0.18 -7.69
CA GLU A 323 14.49 1.13 -7.23
C GLU A 323 15.83 1.45 -7.88
N ARG A 324 16.63 0.42 -8.20
CA ARG A 324 17.92 0.52 -8.89
C ARG A 324 17.81 0.53 -10.42
N GLY A 325 16.59 0.64 -10.98
CA GLY A 325 16.36 0.65 -12.43
C GLY A 325 16.53 -0.72 -13.09
N LYS A 326 16.47 -1.80 -12.30
CA LYS A 326 16.73 -3.19 -12.71
C LYS A 326 15.50 -4.06 -12.49
N PHE A 327 15.39 -5.17 -13.21
CA PHE A 327 14.30 -6.12 -13.04
C PHE A 327 14.78 -7.56 -13.19
N ALA A 328 14.30 -8.44 -12.30
CA ALA A 328 14.37 -9.88 -12.43
C ALA A 328 13.00 -10.45 -12.03
N ASP A 329 12.53 -11.46 -12.76
CA ASP A 329 11.28 -12.12 -12.39
C ASP A 329 11.46 -13.08 -11.21
N LEU A 330 10.36 -13.43 -10.55
CA LEU A 330 10.38 -14.27 -9.35
C LEU A 330 11.08 -15.61 -9.59
N LYS A 331 10.99 -16.18 -10.79
CA LYS A 331 11.67 -17.43 -11.15
C LYS A 331 13.19 -17.25 -11.19
N MET A 332 13.69 -16.15 -11.74
CA MET A 332 15.12 -15.82 -11.73
C MET A 332 15.64 -15.60 -10.31
N ILE A 333 14.89 -14.90 -9.48
CA ILE A 333 15.23 -14.68 -8.06
C ILE A 333 15.29 -16.02 -7.33
N HIS A 334 14.23 -16.84 -7.41
CA HIS A 334 14.15 -18.15 -6.76
C HIS A 334 15.27 -19.09 -7.23
N GLY A 335 15.55 -19.12 -8.54
CA GLY A 335 16.64 -19.92 -9.10
C GLY A 335 18.02 -19.46 -8.61
N SER A 336 18.20 -18.15 -8.43
CA SER A 336 19.45 -17.59 -7.88
C SER A 336 19.63 -17.96 -6.41
N PHE A 337 18.58 -17.88 -5.60
CA PHE A 337 18.58 -18.34 -4.20
C PHE A 337 18.93 -19.83 -4.11
N ASN A 338 18.23 -20.69 -4.85
CA ASN A 338 18.47 -22.13 -4.81
C ASN A 338 19.91 -22.48 -5.21
N SER A 339 20.45 -21.81 -6.23
CA SER A 339 21.83 -22.06 -6.62
C SER A 339 22.85 -21.53 -5.61
N LEU A 340 22.52 -20.47 -4.85
CA LEU A 340 23.34 -20.00 -3.74
C LEU A 340 23.32 -21.01 -2.58
N ALA A 341 22.13 -21.47 -2.19
CA ALA A 341 21.94 -22.48 -1.15
C ALA A 341 22.63 -23.81 -1.46
N LEU A 342 22.63 -24.23 -2.73
CA LEU A 342 23.37 -25.43 -3.17
C LEU A 342 24.88 -25.24 -3.19
N LYS A 343 25.37 -24.02 -3.48
CA LYS A 343 26.81 -23.70 -3.50
C LYS A 343 27.38 -23.59 -2.08
N PHE A 344 26.57 -23.14 -1.13
CA PHE A 344 26.97 -22.92 0.27
C PHE A 344 25.98 -23.56 1.27
N PRO A 345 25.84 -24.91 1.27
CA PRO A 345 24.85 -25.62 2.09
C PRO A 345 25.13 -25.53 3.60
N ASP A 346 26.36 -25.23 3.98
CA ASP A 346 26.83 -24.98 5.34
C ASP A 346 26.56 -23.54 5.83
N LYS A 347 26.38 -22.61 4.90
CA LYS A 347 26.18 -21.17 5.18
C LYS A 347 24.73 -20.73 5.07
N ILE A 348 23.88 -21.48 4.38
CA ILE A 348 22.46 -21.14 4.18
C ILE A 348 21.59 -22.26 4.76
N TYR A 349 20.92 -21.97 5.87
CA TYR A 349 20.02 -22.93 6.49
C TYR A 349 18.55 -22.52 6.31
N VAL A 350 17.78 -23.41 5.68
CA VAL A 350 16.36 -23.21 5.39
C VAL A 350 15.53 -24.20 6.20
N ILE A 351 14.50 -23.70 6.87
CA ILE A 351 13.60 -24.48 7.71
C ILE A 351 12.16 -24.38 7.20
N PRO A 352 11.32 -25.42 7.41
CA PRO A 352 9.90 -25.33 7.14
C PRO A 352 9.25 -24.24 8.00
N GLY A 353 8.60 -23.28 7.35
CA GLY A 353 7.81 -22.23 7.99
C GLY A 353 6.32 -22.60 8.13
N ARG A 354 5.54 -21.65 8.66
CA ARG A 354 4.07 -21.81 8.78
C ARG A 354 3.43 -21.85 7.38
N LYS A 355 2.32 -22.61 7.25
CA LYS A 355 1.47 -22.68 6.04
C LYS A 355 2.20 -23.13 4.75
N LYS A 356 3.18 -24.04 4.85
CA LYS A 356 4.01 -24.52 3.72
C LYS A 356 4.95 -23.46 3.11
N ASN A 357 5.18 -22.35 3.79
CA ASN A 357 6.25 -21.42 3.40
C ASN A 357 7.61 -21.93 3.89
N MET A 358 8.69 -21.45 3.29
CA MET A 358 10.05 -21.69 3.75
C MET A 358 10.57 -20.46 4.50
N ASN A 359 11.27 -20.68 5.61
CA ASN A 359 11.97 -19.64 6.35
C ASN A 359 13.48 -19.88 6.23
N ILE A 360 14.24 -18.79 6.15
CA ILE A 360 15.70 -18.79 6.21
C ILE A 360 16.06 -18.55 7.66
N ALA A 361 16.68 -19.54 8.30
CA ALA A 361 17.10 -19.46 9.69
C ALA A 361 18.39 -18.64 9.83
N TYR A 362 19.33 -18.77 8.88
CA TYR A 362 20.46 -17.86 8.76
C TYR A 362 21.07 -17.91 7.35
N ILE A 363 21.74 -16.82 6.95
CA ILE A 363 22.75 -16.77 5.88
C ILE A 363 24.04 -16.26 6.52
N ASN A 364 25.10 -17.05 6.50
CA ASN A 364 26.42 -16.57 6.92
C ASN A 364 27.09 -15.85 5.74
N VAL A 365 27.13 -14.53 5.82
CA VAL A 365 27.69 -13.64 4.79
C VAL A 365 29.20 -13.39 4.89
N GLU A 366 29.85 -13.74 6.00
CA GLU A 366 31.27 -13.39 6.27
C GLU A 366 32.26 -14.00 5.26
N GLU A 367 31.81 -14.92 4.42
CA GLU A 367 32.63 -15.61 3.42
C GLU A 367 31.87 -15.95 2.12
N ILE A 368 30.75 -15.28 1.84
CA ILE A 368 30.08 -15.39 0.54
C ILE A 368 30.66 -14.30 -0.36
N GLU A 369 31.77 -14.61 -1.03
CA GLU A 369 32.18 -13.81 -2.19
C GLU A 369 31.18 -14.06 -3.33
N VAL A 370 30.27 -13.08 -3.52
CA VAL A 370 29.32 -13.05 -4.63
C VAL A 370 30.03 -12.65 -5.92
#